data_AF-A0AAD5RPC3-F1
#
_entry.id   AF-A0AAD5RPC3-F1
#
_cell.length_a   1.000
_cell.length_b   1.000
_cell.length_c   1.000
_cell.angle_alpha   90.00
_cell.angle_beta   90.00
_cell.angle_gamma   90.00
#
_symmetry.space_group_name_H-M   'P 1'
#
loop_
_entity.id
_entity.type
_entity.pdbx_description
1 polymer ?
#
loop_
_entity_poly.entity_id
_entity_poly.type
_entity_poly.pdbx_seq_one_letter_code
_entity_poly.pdbx_strand_id
1 'polypeptide(L)'
;MASGSNTNGLAAPDAAQPQNGDSSHISADEIALYDRQIRLWGMKAQSKIRSANVLLIQMRSLANEVAKNLVLAGIGKLTIIDHAPVTPLDRGSQFFLPPSDDILGTNRAEACLPNLQKLNPRVSITVDTSDVRSKGPSFFSPFDIVVATDIWDPRTLTIINTATRSKGTPFYCSGVHGMYGYIFADLVEHSFVVERESSNKAVLPGRKESRTCTVVSVQRKKDTSLSSSTSAPESDGTTAGNNSNLSKNIELVTFHELYSTFLLSDAAKLPPEITSRRNRLRSVSPALPCLRALFEFAELNDGALPDKSSRQDIESFIRLSTRKKQALGLPQEMTSDFLRNFLQGVGTEVSPVSAILGGQLAQDVINVLGGTQQPIQNMLVYDGNKMEAPVYSLHPEGELGKDLLTWANNGIPVEAAVAAVTANGGSASSVVVPVSVSGTSGVPPPAGSATRHDFQASQVLPAVGGGQPGPGLELDSMIDAGANDAAATNDVGSSRKRRRLS
;
A
#
# COMPACT_ATOMS: atom_id res chain seq x y z
N MET A 1 63.03 -64.23 0.52
CA MET A 1 61.91 -64.76 -0.28
C MET A 1 60.65 -64.62 0.58
N ALA A 2 59.90 -63.54 0.33
CA ALA A 2 58.61 -63.56 -0.36
C ALA A 2 57.49 -64.02 0.60
N SER A 3 56.79 -63.10 1.27
CA SER A 3 55.61 -62.34 0.80
C SER A 3 54.35 -63.21 0.77
N GLY A 4 53.21 -62.88 1.36
CA GLY A 4 52.74 -61.70 2.09
C GLY A 4 51.25 -61.95 2.34
N SER A 5 50.86 -62.08 3.60
CA SER A 5 49.50 -62.45 4.01
C SER A 5 48.65 -61.21 4.26
N ASN A 6 47.58 -61.05 3.46
CA ASN A 6 46.50 -60.10 3.69
C ASN A 6 45.71 -60.50 4.94
N THR A 7 45.57 -59.58 5.89
CA THR A 7 44.56 -59.65 6.95
C THR A 7 43.85 -58.30 7.11
N ASN A 8 42.53 -58.39 7.06
CA ASN A 8 41.53 -57.33 7.23
C ASN A 8 41.74 -56.49 8.49
N GLY A 9 41.67 -55.16 8.33
CA GLY A 9 41.52 -54.19 9.41
C GLY A 9 40.28 -53.32 9.17
N LEU A 10 39.39 -53.28 10.15
CA LEU A 10 38.13 -52.53 10.16
C LEU A 10 38.36 -51.02 9.96
N ALA A 11 37.58 -50.40 9.06
CA ALA A 11 37.46 -48.94 8.94
C ALA A 11 36.09 -48.49 9.47
N ALA A 12 36.10 -47.49 10.35
CA ALA A 12 34.95 -46.85 10.97
C ALA A 12 34.08 -46.10 9.94
N PRO A 13 32.77 -45.91 10.19
CA PRO A 13 31.90 -45.17 9.29
C PRO A 13 32.24 -43.68 9.31
N ASP A 14 32.48 -43.12 8.13
CA ASP A 14 32.79 -41.72 7.88
C ASP A 14 31.62 -40.84 8.35
N ALA A 15 31.89 -39.97 9.32
CA ALA A 15 30.91 -39.02 9.82
C ALA A 15 30.67 -37.95 8.76
N ALA A 16 29.51 -38.01 8.11
CA ALA A 16 29.04 -36.98 7.20
C ALA A 16 28.99 -35.63 7.93
N GLN A 17 29.88 -34.72 7.55
CA GLN A 17 29.82 -33.32 8.00
C GLN A 17 28.52 -32.68 7.51
N PRO A 18 27.82 -31.90 8.36
CA PRO A 18 26.63 -31.19 7.94
C PRO A 18 27.03 -30.11 6.95
N GLN A 19 26.52 -30.21 5.71
CA GLN A 19 26.61 -29.10 4.76
C GLN A 19 25.76 -27.95 5.30
N ASN A 20 26.43 -26.91 5.80
CA ASN A 20 25.83 -25.60 6.00
C ASN A 20 25.40 -25.08 4.61
N GLY A 21 24.11 -25.21 4.30
CA GLY A 21 23.51 -24.64 3.11
C GLY A 21 23.48 -23.13 3.22
N ASP A 22 24.37 -22.47 2.48
CA ASP A 22 24.34 -21.03 2.27
C ASP A 22 23.06 -20.66 1.51
N SER A 23 22.07 -20.10 2.21
CA SER A 23 20.75 -19.73 1.68
C SER A 23 20.75 -18.43 0.88
N SER A 24 21.87 -18.09 0.23
CA SER A 24 22.12 -16.77 -0.36
C SER A 24 22.17 -16.74 -1.90
N HIS A 25 22.16 -17.91 -2.56
CA HIS A 25 22.16 -17.97 -4.03
C HIS A 25 20.75 -18.19 -4.59
N ILE A 26 20.28 -17.28 -5.45
CA ILE A 26 19.08 -17.48 -6.28
C ILE A 26 19.46 -18.53 -7.34
N SER A 27 18.68 -19.60 -7.47
CA SER A 27 19.00 -20.67 -8.42
C SER A 27 18.91 -20.17 -9.87
N ALA A 28 19.64 -20.82 -10.79
CA ALA A 28 19.63 -20.43 -12.21
C ALA A 28 18.20 -20.47 -12.80
N ASP A 29 17.39 -21.45 -12.38
CA ASP A 29 15.99 -21.59 -12.79
C ASP A 29 15.13 -20.43 -12.25
N GLU A 30 15.39 -19.97 -11.02
CA GLU A 30 14.71 -18.79 -10.46
C GLU A 30 15.14 -17.50 -11.17
N ILE A 31 16.42 -17.36 -11.53
CA ILE A 31 16.90 -16.21 -12.32
C ILE A 31 16.20 -16.20 -13.68
N ALA A 32 16.08 -17.35 -14.34
CA ALA A 32 15.39 -17.44 -15.63
C ALA A 32 13.89 -17.12 -15.52
N LEU A 33 13.23 -17.59 -14.45
CA LEU A 33 11.81 -17.32 -14.19
C LEU A 33 11.55 -15.81 -13.95
N TYR A 34 12.40 -15.16 -13.16
CA TYR A 34 12.26 -13.75 -12.79
C TYR A 34 13.07 -12.79 -13.67
N ASP A 35 13.67 -13.24 -14.78
CA ASP A 35 14.59 -12.43 -15.60
C ASP A 35 13.99 -11.06 -15.97
N ARG A 36 12.73 -11.02 -16.43
CA ARG A 36 12.04 -9.77 -16.77
C ARG A 36 11.87 -8.83 -15.58
N GLN A 37 11.59 -9.38 -14.41
CA GLN A 37 11.39 -8.63 -13.17
C GLN A 37 12.72 -8.11 -12.62
N ILE A 38 13.75 -8.96 -12.62
CA ILE A 38 15.13 -8.64 -12.25
C ILE A 38 15.68 -7.50 -13.12
N ARG A 39 15.36 -7.46 -14.43
CA ARG A 39 15.76 -6.35 -15.30
C ARG A 39 15.14 -5.01 -14.90
N LEU A 40 13.99 -5.03 -14.23
CA LEU A 40 13.26 -3.82 -13.83
C LEU A 40 13.79 -3.25 -12.51
N TRP A 41 13.90 -4.08 -11.47
CA TRP A 41 14.26 -3.62 -10.11
C TRP A 41 15.61 -4.13 -9.59
N GLY A 42 16.29 -4.98 -10.36
CA GLY A 42 17.62 -5.50 -10.03
C GLY A 42 17.60 -6.73 -9.11
N MET A 43 18.73 -7.45 -9.10
CA MET A 43 18.90 -8.68 -8.31
C MET A 43 18.73 -8.47 -6.80
N LYS A 44 19.18 -7.32 -6.28
CA LYS A 44 19.15 -7.05 -4.84
C LYS A 44 17.71 -6.83 -4.34
N ALA A 45 16.90 -6.11 -5.11
CA ALA A 45 15.47 -5.96 -4.82
C ALA A 45 14.77 -7.33 -4.88
N GLN A 46 15.05 -8.13 -5.91
CA GLN A 46 14.49 -9.49 -6.02
C GLN A 46 14.86 -10.36 -4.82
N SER A 47 16.08 -10.27 -4.31
CA SER A 47 16.50 -11.02 -3.12
C SER A 47 15.69 -10.64 -1.87
N LYS A 48 15.38 -9.35 -1.68
CA LYS A 48 14.53 -8.90 -0.56
C LYS A 48 13.09 -9.36 -0.72
N ILE A 49 12.55 -9.26 -1.92
CA ILE A 49 11.20 -9.75 -2.26
C ILE A 49 11.11 -11.25 -1.93
N ARG A 50 12.10 -12.05 -2.37
CA ARG A 50 12.18 -13.50 -2.12
C ARG A 50 12.23 -13.88 -0.64
N SER A 51 12.79 -13.04 0.23
CA SER A 51 12.81 -13.30 1.68
C SER A 51 11.58 -12.77 2.42
N ALA A 52 10.73 -11.99 1.76
CA ALA A 52 9.64 -11.27 2.41
C ALA A 52 8.53 -12.20 2.91
N ASN A 53 8.03 -11.91 4.11
CA ASN A 53 6.86 -12.52 4.73
C ASN A 53 5.72 -11.50 4.82
N VAL A 54 4.67 -11.68 4.01
CA VAL A 54 3.53 -10.76 3.90
C VAL A 54 2.29 -11.37 4.55
N LEU A 55 1.59 -10.57 5.37
CA LEU A 55 0.24 -10.89 5.85
C LEU A 55 -0.81 -10.20 5.00
N LEU A 56 -1.77 -10.96 4.50
CA LEU A 56 -2.95 -10.47 3.79
C LEU A 56 -4.21 -10.81 4.58
N ILE A 57 -5.00 -9.80 4.92
CA ILE A 57 -6.17 -9.91 5.81
C ILE A 57 -7.43 -9.75 4.98
N GLN A 58 -8.34 -10.72 5.09
CA GLN A 58 -9.63 -10.83 4.41
C GLN A 58 -9.50 -11.10 2.89
N MET A 59 -9.67 -12.35 2.47
CA MET A 59 -9.46 -12.82 1.10
C MET A 59 -10.69 -12.58 0.21
N ARG A 60 -10.99 -11.32 -0.13
CA ARG A 60 -12.08 -10.89 -1.06
C ARG A 60 -11.54 -10.52 -2.45
N SER A 61 -12.34 -9.92 -3.35
CA SER A 61 -11.91 -9.69 -4.75
C SER A 61 -10.61 -8.90 -4.89
N LEU A 62 -10.46 -7.85 -4.09
CA LEU A 62 -9.26 -7.01 -4.08
C LEU A 62 -8.05 -7.82 -3.61
N ALA A 63 -8.22 -8.59 -2.54
CA ALA A 63 -7.19 -9.46 -1.98
C ALA A 63 -6.72 -10.51 -3.01
N ASN A 64 -7.62 -11.05 -3.84
CA ASN A 64 -7.24 -11.97 -4.91
C ASN A 64 -6.24 -11.34 -5.88
N GLU A 65 -6.49 -10.10 -6.29
CA GLU A 65 -5.60 -9.38 -7.19
C GLU A 65 -4.26 -9.06 -6.51
N VAL A 66 -4.28 -8.66 -5.24
CA VAL A 66 -3.06 -8.45 -4.46
C VAL A 66 -2.26 -9.74 -4.35
N ALA A 67 -2.87 -10.83 -3.87
CA ALA A 67 -2.24 -12.14 -3.69
C ALA A 67 -1.66 -12.68 -5.01
N LYS A 68 -2.42 -12.59 -6.12
CA LYS A 68 -1.96 -12.99 -7.45
C LYS A 68 -0.65 -12.29 -7.81
N ASN A 69 -0.61 -10.96 -7.68
CA ASN A 69 0.57 -10.18 -8.05
C ASN A 69 1.76 -10.44 -7.12
N LEU A 70 1.53 -10.57 -5.80
CA LEU A 70 2.60 -10.88 -4.84
C LEU A 70 3.20 -12.28 -5.06
N VAL A 71 2.36 -13.29 -5.30
CA VAL A 71 2.80 -14.67 -5.56
C VAL A 71 3.57 -14.76 -6.88
N LEU A 72 3.12 -14.06 -7.93
CA LEU A 72 3.84 -13.98 -9.22
C LEU A 72 5.14 -13.18 -9.14
N ALA A 73 5.24 -12.21 -8.23
CA ALA A 73 6.48 -11.48 -7.94
C ALA A 73 7.51 -12.34 -7.20
N GLY A 74 7.08 -13.47 -6.61
CA GLY A 74 7.96 -14.41 -5.94
C GLY A 74 8.34 -13.99 -4.53
N ILE A 75 7.38 -13.48 -3.74
CA ILE A 75 7.59 -13.28 -2.30
C ILE A 75 7.94 -14.59 -1.59
N GLY A 76 8.61 -14.54 -0.44
CA GLY A 76 8.99 -15.75 0.29
C GLY A 76 7.81 -16.48 0.90
N LYS A 77 7.00 -15.74 1.67
CA LYS A 77 5.85 -16.27 2.40
C LYS A 77 4.65 -15.34 2.30
N LEU A 78 3.48 -15.93 2.07
CA LEU A 78 2.18 -15.26 2.14
C LEU A 78 1.33 -15.93 3.21
N THR A 79 0.96 -15.20 4.25
CA THR A 79 -0.05 -15.65 5.22
C THR A 79 -1.37 -14.96 4.92
N ILE A 80 -2.44 -15.72 4.74
CA ILE A 80 -3.78 -15.20 4.50
C ILE A 80 -4.62 -15.48 5.74
N ILE A 81 -5.19 -14.44 6.35
CA ILE A 81 -6.12 -14.59 7.46
C ILE A 81 -7.53 -14.17 7.03
N ASP A 82 -8.49 -15.08 7.12
CA ASP A 82 -9.88 -14.84 6.77
C ASP A 82 -10.78 -15.82 7.52
N HIS A 83 -11.77 -15.30 8.24
CA HIS A 83 -12.72 -16.10 9.01
C HIS A 83 -14.02 -16.38 8.25
N ALA A 84 -14.26 -15.68 7.15
CA ALA A 84 -15.55 -15.75 6.48
C ALA A 84 -15.67 -16.98 5.56
N PRO A 85 -16.87 -17.54 5.44
CA PRO A 85 -17.14 -18.59 4.48
C PRO A 85 -17.26 -18.04 3.06
N VAL A 86 -17.12 -18.91 2.06
CA VAL A 86 -17.48 -18.61 0.67
C VAL A 86 -19.00 -18.42 0.57
N THR A 87 -19.40 -17.29 -0.01
CA THR A 87 -20.77 -16.94 -0.34
C THR A 87 -20.99 -17.00 -1.86
N PRO A 88 -22.25 -17.09 -2.34
CA PRO A 88 -22.52 -17.03 -3.78
C PRO A 88 -22.02 -15.75 -4.46
N LEU A 89 -21.97 -14.63 -3.73
CA LEU A 89 -21.52 -13.33 -4.26
C LEU A 89 -20.02 -13.32 -4.57
N ASP A 90 -19.21 -14.05 -3.81
CA ASP A 90 -17.75 -14.07 -3.99
C ASP A 90 -17.37 -14.59 -5.40
N ARG A 91 -18.19 -15.46 -6.01
CA ARG A 91 -17.92 -16.02 -7.35
C ARG A 91 -17.89 -14.98 -8.47
N GLY A 92 -18.58 -13.85 -8.31
CA GLY A 92 -18.64 -12.82 -9.35
C GLY A 92 -17.32 -12.09 -9.54
N SER A 93 -16.46 -12.10 -8.52
CA SER A 93 -15.26 -11.27 -8.44
C SER A 93 -14.01 -12.05 -8.01
N GLN A 94 -14.15 -13.28 -7.50
CA GLN A 94 -13.05 -14.13 -7.03
C GLN A 94 -12.68 -15.28 -7.98
N PHE A 95 -11.69 -15.05 -8.83
CA PHE A 95 -11.23 -16.03 -9.82
C PHE A 95 -10.38 -17.20 -9.27
N PHE A 96 -10.02 -17.22 -7.99
CA PHE A 96 -9.34 -18.37 -7.37
C PHE A 96 -10.30 -19.42 -6.82
N LEU A 97 -11.57 -19.08 -6.63
CA LEU A 97 -12.57 -20.03 -6.17
C LEU A 97 -12.84 -21.09 -7.27
N PRO A 98 -12.83 -22.39 -6.93
CA PRO A 98 -13.24 -23.42 -7.86
C PRO A 98 -14.68 -23.23 -8.36
N PRO A 99 -15.00 -23.59 -9.62
CA PRO A 99 -16.36 -23.52 -10.14
C PRO A 99 -17.18 -24.75 -9.71
N SER A 100 -17.26 -25.02 -8.40
CA SER A 100 -18.09 -26.07 -7.80
C SER A 100 -18.96 -25.50 -6.68
N ASP A 101 -20.17 -26.04 -6.52
CA ASP A 101 -21.08 -25.71 -5.40
C ASP A 101 -20.63 -26.29 -4.06
N ASP A 102 -19.75 -27.28 -4.07
CA ASP A 102 -19.26 -27.94 -2.85
C ASP A 102 -18.44 -27.02 -1.94
N ILE A 103 -17.92 -25.90 -2.47
CA ILE A 103 -17.12 -24.95 -1.70
C ILE A 103 -17.97 -23.94 -0.93
N LEU A 104 -19.27 -23.81 -1.23
CA LEU A 104 -20.14 -22.85 -0.54
C LEU A 104 -20.20 -23.18 0.95
N GLY A 105 -19.99 -22.18 1.80
CA GLY A 105 -19.93 -22.36 3.26
C GLY A 105 -18.57 -22.83 3.80
N THR A 106 -17.63 -23.27 2.95
CA THR A 106 -16.24 -23.54 3.38
C THR A 106 -15.47 -22.23 3.59
N ASN A 107 -14.34 -22.27 4.30
CA ASN A 107 -13.55 -21.06 4.50
C ASN A 107 -13.03 -20.49 3.17
N ARG A 108 -13.20 -19.18 2.96
CA ARG A 108 -12.87 -18.52 1.69
C ARG A 108 -11.38 -18.56 1.36
N ALA A 109 -10.50 -18.34 2.35
CA ALA A 109 -9.06 -18.38 2.11
C ALA A 109 -8.56 -19.81 1.82
N GLU A 110 -9.10 -20.82 2.51
CA GLU A 110 -8.78 -22.22 2.24
C GLU A 110 -9.23 -22.66 0.84
N ALA A 111 -10.43 -22.23 0.40
CA ALA A 111 -10.95 -22.54 -0.93
C ALA A 111 -10.08 -21.95 -2.06
N CYS A 112 -9.46 -20.79 -1.85
CA CYS A 112 -8.57 -20.14 -2.81
C CYS A 112 -7.16 -20.75 -2.88
N LEU A 113 -6.68 -21.34 -1.78
CA LEU A 113 -5.29 -21.80 -1.62
C LEU A 113 -4.78 -22.70 -2.76
N PRO A 114 -5.50 -23.74 -3.22
CA PRO A 114 -5.00 -24.64 -4.26
C PRO A 114 -4.72 -23.93 -5.59
N ASN A 115 -5.55 -22.96 -5.98
CA ASN A 115 -5.37 -22.24 -7.24
C ASN A 115 -4.33 -21.12 -7.12
N LEU A 116 -4.24 -20.48 -5.94
CA LEU A 116 -3.21 -19.49 -5.67
C LEU A 116 -1.81 -20.13 -5.65
N GLN A 117 -1.65 -21.30 -5.01
CA GLN A 117 -0.36 -22.00 -4.95
C GLN A 117 0.15 -22.46 -6.32
N LYS A 118 -0.76 -22.79 -7.26
CA LYS A 118 -0.40 -23.14 -8.64
C LYS A 118 0.30 -22.02 -9.40
N LEU A 119 0.09 -20.75 -9.02
CA LEU A 119 0.75 -19.63 -9.67
C LEU A 119 2.27 -19.65 -9.46
N ASN A 120 2.70 -20.03 -8.26
CA ASN A 120 4.11 -20.11 -7.94
C ASN A 120 4.37 -21.12 -6.80
N PRO A 121 4.79 -22.36 -7.12
CA PRO A 121 5.09 -23.38 -6.12
C PRO A 121 6.24 -23.04 -5.15
N ARG A 122 7.02 -21.98 -5.45
CA ARG A 122 8.16 -21.54 -4.62
C ARG A 122 7.74 -20.63 -3.46
N VAL A 123 6.53 -20.07 -3.51
CA VAL A 123 6.00 -19.20 -2.46
C VAL A 123 5.34 -20.07 -1.40
N SER A 124 5.72 -19.90 -0.14
CA SER A 124 5.06 -20.59 0.97
C SER A 124 3.76 -19.88 1.32
N ILE A 125 2.61 -20.50 1.05
CA ILE A 125 1.30 -19.92 1.37
C ILE A 125 0.68 -20.65 2.56
N THR A 126 0.27 -19.90 3.58
CA THR A 126 -0.40 -20.43 4.78
C THR A 126 -1.72 -19.70 5.03
N VAL A 127 -2.75 -20.43 5.47
CA VAL A 127 -4.07 -19.88 5.78
C VAL A 127 -4.33 -19.95 7.28
N ASP A 128 -4.84 -18.86 7.86
CA ASP A 128 -5.38 -18.77 9.21
C ASP A 128 -6.89 -18.47 9.10
N THR A 129 -7.72 -19.39 9.58
CA THR A 129 -9.18 -19.29 9.46
C THR A 129 -9.85 -18.55 10.62
N SER A 130 -9.05 -18.00 11.55
CA SER A 130 -9.57 -17.24 12.68
C SER A 130 -9.83 -15.78 12.31
N ASP A 131 -10.60 -15.10 13.17
CA ASP A 131 -10.88 -13.69 13.02
C ASP A 131 -9.64 -12.85 13.41
N VAL A 132 -9.23 -11.93 12.55
CA VAL A 132 -8.13 -11.00 12.84
C VAL A 132 -8.35 -10.20 14.12
N ARG A 133 -9.61 -9.91 14.49
CA ARG A 133 -9.96 -9.20 15.73
C ARG A 133 -9.60 -9.98 16.99
N SER A 134 -9.41 -11.29 16.89
CA SER A 134 -8.94 -12.14 18.00
C SER A 134 -7.43 -12.10 18.19
N LYS A 135 -6.67 -11.49 17.28
CA LYS A 135 -5.21 -11.48 17.31
C LYS A 135 -4.66 -10.32 18.14
N GLY A 136 -3.69 -10.63 19.00
CA GLY A 136 -2.94 -9.62 19.76
C GLY A 136 -1.80 -8.99 18.94
N PRO A 137 -1.15 -7.92 19.45
CA PRO A 137 -0.10 -7.21 18.71
C PRO A 137 1.12 -8.06 18.32
N SER A 138 1.43 -9.10 19.09
CA SER A 138 2.53 -10.03 18.80
C SER A 138 2.32 -10.84 17.52
N PHE A 139 1.07 -11.03 17.09
CA PHE A 139 0.74 -11.75 15.86
C PHE A 139 1.34 -11.06 14.63
N PHE A 140 1.40 -9.74 14.62
CA PHE A 140 1.85 -8.96 13.47
C PHE A 140 3.38 -8.85 13.36
N SER A 141 4.11 -9.17 14.43
CA SER A 141 5.58 -8.98 14.51
C SER A 141 6.41 -9.78 13.48
N PRO A 142 6.03 -11.00 13.08
CA PRO A 142 6.84 -11.79 12.13
C PRO A 142 6.74 -11.33 10.67
N PHE A 143 5.86 -10.37 10.35
CA PHE A 143 5.61 -9.95 8.97
C PHE A 143 6.42 -8.71 8.62
N ASP A 144 6.95 -8.70 7.39
CA ASP A 144 7.64 -7.53 6.83
C ASP A 144 6.64 -6.47 6.37
N ILE A 145 5.44 -6.89 5.91
CA ILE A 145 4.35 -6.00 5.50
C ILE A 145 3.00 -6.63 5.87
N VAL A 146 2.07 -5.81 6.36
CA VAL A 146 0.68 -6.19 6.61
C VAL A 146 -0.25 -5.45 5.65
N VAL A 147 -1.11 -6.19 4.96
CA VAL A 147 -2.11 -5.65 4.01
C VAL A 147 -3.51 -6.06 4.45
N ALA A 148 -4.36 -5.09 4.77
CA ALA A 148 -5.76 -5.31 5.12
C ALA A 148 -6.70 -4.87 3.99
N THR A 149 -7.53 -5.77 3.48
CA THR A 149 -8.46 -5.47 2.39
C THR A 149 -9.91 -5.59 2.84
N ASP A 150 -10.78 -4.71 2.39
CA ASP A 150 -12.24 -4.80 2.56
C ASP A 150 -12.71 -5.02 4.02
N ILE A 151 -11.96 -4.49 4.99
CA ILE A 151 -12.39 -4.36 6.39
C ILE A 151 -13.18 -3.07 6.51
N TRP A 152 -14.50 -3.20 6.72
CA TRP A 152 -15.40 -2.05 6.76
C TRP A 152 -15.44 -1.32 8.10
N ASP A 153 -15.10 -2.00 9.20
CA ASP A 153 -15.00 -1.37 10.52
C ASP A 153 -13.64 -0.64 10.68
N PRO A 154 -13.63 0.70 10.74
CA PRO A 154 -12.38 1.47 10.88
C PRO A 154 -11.71 1.27 12.24
N ARG A 155 -12.43 0.81 13.27
CA ARG A 155 -11.86 0.50 14.59
C ARG A 155 -10.91 -0.68 14.47
N THR A 156 -11.31 -1.73 13.75
CA THR A 156 -10.46 -2.87 13.41
C THR A 156 -9.21 -2.43 12.64
N LEU A 157 -9.34 -1.57 11.61
CA LEU A 157 -8.19 -1.02 10.88
C LEU A 157 -7.24 -0.24 11.79
N THR A 158 -7.79 0.59 12.69
CA THR A 158 -7.01 1.37 13.64
C THR A 158 -6.25 0.49 14.63
N ILE A 159 -6.87 -0.57 15.14
CA ILE A 159 -6.23 -1.54 16.03
C ILE A 159 -5.07 -2.25 15.33
N ILE A 160 -5.28 -2.74 14.09
CA ILE A 160 -4.23 -3.40 13.31
C ILE A 160 -3.08 -2.42 13.04
N ASN A 161 -3.38 -1.22 12.55
CA ASN A 161 -2.34 -0.23 12.25
C ASN A 161 -1.55 0.21 13.50
N THR A 162 -2.21 0.34 14.65
CA THR A 162 -1.53 0.65 15.91
C THR A 162 -0.63 -0.50 16.34
N ALA A 163 -1.10 -1.75 16.20
CA ALA A 163 -0.31 -2.93 16.52
C ALA A 163 0.92 -3.07 15.61
N THR A 164 0.77 -2.89 14.30
CA THR A 164 1.90 -2.96 13.35
C THR A 164 2.91 -1.84 13.59
N ARG A 165 2.43 -0.61 13.85
CA ARG A 165 3.30 0.54 14.14
C ARG A 165 4.11 0.33 15.42
N SER A 166 3.53 -0.28 16.47
CA SER A 166 4.24 -0.60 17.71
C SER A 166 5.44 -1.56 17.52
N LYS A 167 5.51 -2.22 16.35
CA LYS A 167 6.57 -3.16 15.96
C LYS A 167 7.43 -2.66 14.81
N GLY A 168 7.16 -1.47 14.28
CA GLY A 168 7.86 -0.94 13.10
C GLY A 168 7.49 -1.66 11.80
N THR A 169 6.33 -2.34 11.75
CA THR A 169 5.89 -3.08 10.57
C THR A 169 5.04 -2.17 9.65
N PRO A 170 5.42 -2.02 8.36
CA PRO A 170 4.61 -1.35 7.36
C PRO A 170 3.19 -1.92 7.24
N PHE A 171 2.22 -1.03 7.07
CA PHE A 171 0.81 -1.35 6.99
C PHE A 171 0.14 -0.70 5.77
N TYR A 172 -0.70 -1.48 5.10
CA TYR A 172 -1.63 -1.00 4.09
C TYR A 172 -3.05 -1.36 4.48
N CYS A 173 -4.00 -0.48 4.18
CA CYS A 173 -5.39 -0.89 4.04
C CYS A 173 -6.02 -0.38 2.76
N SER A 174 -6.97 -1.14 2.22
CA SER A 174 -7.60 -0.82 0.95
C SER A 174 -8.99 -1.43 0.88
N GLY A 175 -9.87 -0.84 0.08
CA GLY A 175 -11.22 -1.35 -0.10
C GLY A 175 -11.85 -0.90 -1.41
N VAL A 176 -12.80 -1.71 -1.88
CA VAL A 176 -13.56 -1.44 -3.11
C VAL A 176 -15.05 -1.20 -2.79
N HIS A 177 -15.60 -0.17 -3.39
CA HIS A 177 -17.00 0.23 -3.30
C HIS A 177 -17.53 0.61 -4.69
N GLY A 178 -17.89 -0.42 -5.47
CA GLY A 178 -18.43 -0.28 -6.81
C GLY A 178 -17.36 0.29 -7.75
N MET A 179 -17.64 1.47 -8.32
CA MET A 179 -16.71 2.19 -9.18
C MET A 179 -15.62 2.96 -8.41
N TYR A 180 -15.65 2.96 -7.08
CA TYR A 180 -14.71 3.69 -6.23
C TYR A 180 -13.87 2.73 -5.40
N GLY A 181 -12.73 3.21 -4.93
CA GLY A 181 -11.96 2.53 -3.90
C GLY A 181 -10.80 3.37 -3.40
N TYR A 182 -9.99 2.81 -2.52
CA TYR A 182 -8.90 3.54 -1.91
C TYR A 182 -7.73 2.63 -1.56
N ILE A 183 -6.53 3.22 -1.44
CA ILE A 183 -5.38 2.59 -0.80
C ILE A 183 -4.86 3.59 0.24
N PHE A 184 -4.71 3.12 1.47
CA PHE A 184 -4.04 3.81 2.54
C PHE A 184 -2.72 3.10 2.86
N ALA A 185 -1.66 3.88 3.11
CA ALA A 185 -0.35 3.40 3.49
C ALA A 185 0.11 4.04 4.81
N ASP A 186 0.62 3.24 5.73
CA ASP A 186 1.41 3.66 6.88
C ASP A 186 2.67 2.80 6.97
N LEU A 187 3.77 3.29 6.40
CA LEU A 187 5.04 2.57 6.41
C LEU A 187 5.87 2.84 7.67
N VAL A 188 5.32 3.58 8.64
CA VAL A 188 6.05 4.18 9.78
C VAL A 188 7.06 5.21 9.30
N GLU A 189 8.16 4.72 8.73
CA GLU A 189 9.19 5.45 8.03
C GLU A 189 9.73 4.59 6.88
N HIS A 190 10.03 5.19 5.73
CA HIS A 190 10.52 4.45 4.57
C HIS A 190 11.60 5.20 3.82
N SER A 191 12.71 4.51 3.52
CA SER A 191 13.79 5.05 2.69
C SER A 191 13.76 4.44 1.30
N PHE A 192 13.80 5.28 0.28
CA PHE A 192 13.81 4.85 -1.11
C PHE A 192 14.83 5.62 -1.94
N VAL A 193 15.27 5.02 -3.05
CA VAL A 193 16.23 5.62 -3.98
C VAL A 193 15.55 5.96 -5.30
N VAL A 194 15.77 7.19 -5.78
CA VAL A 194 15.35 7.64 -7.10
C VAL A 194 16.59 7.93 -7.94
N GLU A 195 16.66 7.27 -9.09
CA GLU A 195 17.63 7.57 -10.14
C GLU A 195 17.04 8.64 -11.07
N ARG A 196 17.75 9.76 -11.24
CA ARG A 196 17.31 10.86 -12.11
C ARG A 196 18.48 11.55 -12.79
N GLU A 197 18.22 12.20 -13.92
CA GLU A 197 19.20 13.09 -14.54
C GLU A 197 19.56 14.23 -13.56
N SER A 198 20.85 14.57 -13.49
CA SER A 198 21.33 15.63 -12.62
C SER A 198 20.60 16.95 -12.93
N SER A 199 20.01 17.56 -11.91
CA SER A 199 19.33 18.85 -12.06
C SER A 199 20.32 20.00 -11.87
N ASN A 200 20.08 21.14 -12.54
CA ASN A 200 20.89 22.36 -12.31
C ASN A 200 20.75 22.91 -10.87
N LYS A 201 19.76 22.44 -10.09
CA LYS A 201 19.61 22.78 -8.66
C LYS A 201 20.32 21.73 -7.81
N ALA A 202 21.30 22.17 -7.02
CA ALA A 202 21.99 21.30 -6.08
C ALA A 202 21.01 20.75 -5.03
N VAL A 203 20.99 19.42 -4.87
CA VAL A 203 20.22 18.72 -3.85
C VAL A 203 21.21 18.28 -2.79
N LEU A 204 21.02 18.73 -1.55
CA LEU A 204 21.92 18.45 -0.43
C LEU A 204 21.24 17.54 0.60
N PRO A 205 21.99 16.64 1.26
CA PRO A 205 21.52 15.92 2.44
C PRO A 205 20.91 16.87 3.49
N GLY A 206 19.83 16.44 4.13
CA GLY A 206 19.07 17.22 5.12
C GLY A 206 18.06 18.21 4.51
N ARG A 207 18.01 18.37 3.18
CA ARG A 207 16.98 19.19 2.53
C ARG A 207 15.60 18.54 2.70
N LYS A 208 14.66 19.26 3.31
CA LYS A 208 13.24 18.87 3.35
C LYS A 208 12.59 19.16 1.99
N GLU A 209 12.08 18.13 1.32
CA GLU A 209 11.30 18.27 0.08
C GLU A 209 9.83 18.55 0.37
N SER A 210 9.31 17.94 1.43
CA SER A 210 7.97 18.15 1.92
C SER A 210 7.96 18.08 3.46
N ARG A 211 6.77 18.18 4.07
CA ARG A 211 6.60 17.98 5.52
C ARG A 211 6.98 16.56 5.97
N THR A 212 6.89 15.59 5.06
CA THR A 212 7.07 14.16 5.33
C THR A 212 8.33 13.59 4.67
N CYS A 213 8.93 14.30 3.71
CA CYS A 213 10.02 13.81 2.88
C CYS A 213 11.31 14.61 3.08
N THR A 214 12.41 13.93 3.40
CA THR A 214 13.75 14.53 3.55
C THR A 214 14.78 13.82 2.68
N VAL A 215 15.68 14.58 2.07
CA VAL A 215 16.84 14.03 1.34
C VAL A 215 17.86 13.52 2.34
N VAL A 216 18.23 12.24 2.23
CA VAL A 216 19.24 11.59 3.08
C VAL A 216 20.61 11.64 2.43
N SER A 217 20.70 11.27 1.15
CA SER A 217 21.97 11.16 0.46
C SER A 217 21.83 11.45 -1.03
N VAL A 218 22.90 11.91 -1.67
CA VAL A 218 22.99 12.14 -3.12
C VAL A 218 24.30 11.55 -3.61
N GLN A 219 24.22 10.62 -4.55
CA GLN A 219 25.38 9.99 -5.19
C GLN A 219 25.35 10.31 -6.68
N ARG A 220 26.49 10.66 -7.28
CA ARG A 220 26.62 10.91 -8.71
C ARG A 220 27.24 9.72 -9.41
N LYS A 221 26.58 9.24 -10.45
CA LYS A 221 27.09 8.21 -11.36
C LYS A 221 27.29 8.83 -12.74
N LYS A 222 28.47 8.64 -13.32
CA LYS A 222 28.71 8.97 -14.72
C LYS A 222 28.28 7.77 -15.55
N ASP A 223 27.38 7.98 -16.51
CA ASP A 223 26.87 6.89 -17.32
C ASP A 223 27.98 6.36 -18.25
N THR A 224 28.46 5.14 -17.99
CA THR A 224 29.46 4.44 -18.82
C THR A 224 28.82 3.53 -19.86
N SER A 225 27.49 3.54 -20.03
CA SER A 225 26.76 2.61 -20.90
C SER A 225 26.82 2.92 -22.42
N LEU A 226 27.88 3.61 -22.89
CA LEU A 226 28.09 3.93 -24.31
C LEU A 226 29.52 3.70 -24.82
N SER A 227 30.34 2.90 -24.12
CA SER A 227 31.72 2.58 -24.58
C SER A 227 32.01 1.10 -24.84
N SER A 228 31.00 0.22 -24.92
CA SER A 228 31.22 -1.20 -25.23
C SER A 228 30.27 -1.73 -26.30
N SER A 229 30.31 -1.12 -27.48
CA SER A 229 29.92 -1.83 -28.70
C SER A 229 30.76 -1.34 -29.88
N THR A 230 31.33 -2.30 -30.60
CA THR A 230 31.99 -2.20 -31.91
C THR A 230 33.51 -1.98 -31.89
N SER A 231 34.27 -3.07 -31.73
CA SER A 231 35.51 -3.26 -32.47
C SER A 231 35.14 -3.78 -33.88
N ALA A 232 34.95 -2.87 -34.83
CA ALA A 232 34.98 -3.18 -36.26
C ALA A 232 36.15 -2.39 -36.88
N PRO A 233 36.88 -2.99 -37.85
CA PRO A 233 38.11 -2.42 -38.38
C PRO A 233 37.84 -1.22 -39.30
N GLU A 234 38.80 -0.31 -39.32
CA GLU A 234 38.84 0.94 -40.08
C GLU A 234 38.70 0.73 -41.60
N SER A 235 37.86 1.55 -42.24
CA SER A 235 38.08 1.98 -43.64
C SER A 235 37.32 3.27 -43.97
N ASP A 236 38.10 4.26 -44.42
CA ASP A 236 37.78 5.38 -45.30
C ASP A 236 36.63 6.37 -44.99
N GLY A 237 37.06 7.59 -44.62
CA GLY A 237 36.87 8.75 -45.48
C GLY A 237 35.46 9.35 -45.62
N THR A 238 35.26 10.44 -44.87
CA THR A 238 34.45 11.65 -45.21
C THR A 238 33.20 11.88 -44.35
N THR A 239 33.14 13.11 -43.82
CA THR A 239 32.06 13.83 -43.12
C THR A 239 32.04 13.71 -41.59
N ALA A 240 32.70 14.67 -40.95
CA ALA A 240 32.60 14.94 -39.52
C ALA A 240 31.20 15.48 -39.17
N GLY A 241 30.28 14.58 -38.82
CA GLY A 241 29.07 14.90 -38.07
C GLY A 241 29.38 14.89 -36.57
N ASN A 242 29.15 16.02 -35.89
CA ASN A 242 29.25 16.14 -34.44
C ASN A 242 28.19 15.25 -33.76
N ASN A 243 28.51 13.98 -33.50
CA ASN A 243 27.79 13.18 -32.52
C ASN A 243 28.43 13.43 -31.14
N SER A 244 28.03 14.51 -30.48
CA SER A 244 28.30 14.69 -29.06
C SER A 244 27.56 13.59 -28.30
N ASN A 245 28.26 12.50 -27.98
CA ASN A 245 27.86 11.54 -26.96
C ASN A 245 27.81 12.29 -25.62
N LEU A 246 26.66 12.90 -25.33
CA LEU A 246 26.41 13.58 -24.07
C LEU A 246 26.30 12.49 -22.99
N SER A 247 27.40 12.21 -22.30
CA SER A 247 27.36 11.39 -21.08
C SER A 247 26.39 12.07 -20.13
N LYS A 248 25.21 11.49 -19.93
CA LYS A 248 24.24 12.01 -18.97
C LYS A 248 24.81 11.79 -17.58
N ASN A 249 24.92 12.86 -16.80
CA ASN A 249 25.23 12.74 -15.38
C ASN A 249 23.94 12.29 -14.69
N ILE A 250 24.01 11.15 -14.01
CA ILE A 250 22.88 10.55 -13.28
C ILE A 250 23.13 10.76 -11.79
N GLU A 251 22.10 11.18 -11.07
CA GLU A 251 22.10 11.30 -9.61
C GLU A 251 21.18 10.24 -9.02
N LEU A 252 21.71 9.46 -8.08
CA LEU A 252 20.93 8.62 -7.17
C LEU A 252 20.66 9.41 -5.91
N VAL A 253 19.39 9.72 -5.66
CA VAL A 253 18.97 10.47 -4.48
C VAL A 253 18.19 9.55 -3.55
N THR A 254 18.67 9.43 -2.31
CA THR A 254 17.97 8.71 -1.25
C THR A 254 17.05 9.67 -0.52
N PHE A 255 15.77 9.34 -0.47
CA PHE A 255 14.76 10.05 0.30
C PHE A 255 14.33 9.22 1.49
N HIS A 256 13.88 9.90 2.54
CA HIS A 256 13.25 9.30 3.71
C HIS A 256 11.87 9.93 3.90
N GLU A 257 10.86 9.07 3.99
CA GLU A 257 9.46 9.42 4.05
C GLU A 257 8.88 9.02 5.41
N LEU A 258 8.10 9.90 6.02
CA LEU A 258 7.43 9.67 7.30
C LEU A 258 5.93 9.52 7.11
N TYR A 259 5.33 8.61 7.89
CA TYR A 259 3.91 8.28 7.78
C TYR A 259 3.14 8.54 9.06
N SER A 260 1.82 8.76 8.92
CA SER A 260 0.89 8.89 10.04
C SER A 260 -0.10 7.74 10.05
N THR A 261 -0.60 7.39 11.23
CA THR A 261 -1.60 6.34 11.41
C THR A 261 -2.88 6.61 10.64
N PHE A 262 -3.63 5.55 10.32
CA PHE A 262 -4.94 5.60 9.66
C PHE A 262 -5.91 6.57 10.36
N LEU A 263 -6.08 6.43 11.68
CA LEU A 263 -6.97 7.26 12.49
C LEU A 263 -6.70 8.76 12.30
N LEU A 264 -5.43 9.15 12.42
CA LEU A 264 -5.05 10.56 12.32
C LEU A 264 -5.05 11.08 10.88
N SER A 265 -4.88 10.18 9.90
CA SER A 265 -4.99 10.52 8.48
C SER A 265 -6.44 10.79 8.07
N ASP A 266 -7.43 10.12 8.69
CA ASP A 266 -8.86 10.45 8.50
C ASP A 266 -9.21 11.85 9.05
N ALA A 267 -8.59 12.25 10.16
CA ALA A 267 -8.79 13.57 10.77
C ALA A 267 -8.00 14.70 10.07
N ALA A 268 -7.02 14.38 9.23
CA ALA A 268 -6.13 15.36 8.62
C ALA A 268 -6.82 16.28 7.60
N LYS A 269 -6.31 17.51 7.47
CA LYS A 269 -6.68 18.46 6.42
C LYS A 269 -5.94 18.16 5.12
N LEU A 270 -6.40 18.78 4.03
CA LEU A 270 -5.68 18.75 2.76
C LEU A 270 -4.36 19.52 2.87
N PRO A 271 -3.30 19.04 2.19
CA PRO A 271 -1.99 19.66 2.26
C PRO A 271 -1.96 21.04 1.54
N PRO A 272 -1.08 21.97 1.97
CA PRO A 272 -0.98 23.32 1.42
C PRO A 272 -0.82 23.39 -0.09
N GLU A 273 -0.17 22.40 -0.69
CA GLU A 273 0.05 22.30 -2.13
C GLU A 273 -1.27 22.18 -2.91
N ILE A 274 -2.33 21.67 -2.27
CA ILE A 274 -3.68 21.59 -2.83
C ILE A 274 -4.49 22.83 -2.42
N THR A 275 -4.49 23.20 -1.14
CA THR A 275 -5.35 24.28 -0.63
C THR A 275 -4.94 25.67 -1.12
N SER A 276 -3.65 25.89 -1.40
CA SER A 276 -3.14 27.16 -1.93
C SER A 276 -3.60 27.45 -3.38
N ARG A 277 -4.01 26.43 -4.14
CA ARG A 277 -4.37 26.57 -5.56
C ARG A 277 -5.83 26.18 -5.77
N ARG A 278 -6.68 27.17 -6.04
CA ARG A 278 -8.14 26.96 -6.23
C ARG A 278 -8.48 25.88 -7.26
N ASN A 279 -7.70 25.76 -8.34
CA ASN A 279 -7.91 24.73 -9.35
C ASN A 279 -7.60 23.32 -8.84
N ARG A 280 -6.53 23.14 -8.04
CA ARG A 280 -6.21 21.84 -7.42
C ARG A 280 -7.21 21.46 -6.34
N LEU A 281 -7.70 22.45 -5.59
CA LEU A 281 -8.75 22.23 -4.61
C LEU A 281 -10.07 21.78 -5.27
N ARG A 282 -10.39 22.31 -6.46
CA ARG A 282 -11.54 21.87 -7.27
C ARG A 282 -11.37 20.49 -7.90
N SER A 283 -10.13 20.04 -8.12
CA SER A 283 -9.84 18.71 -8.68
C SER A 283 -9.77 17.60 -7.62
N VAL A 284 -10.01 17.92 -6.34
CA VAL A 284 -10.09 16.88 -5.30
C VAL A 284 -11.33 16.01 -5.57
N SER A 285 -11.13 14.69 -5.54
CA SER A 285 -12.19 13.75 -5.81
C SER A 285 -13.30 13.88 -4.75
N PRO A 286 -14.58 14.00 -5.15
CA PRO A 286 -15.70 13.96 -4.21
C PRO A 286 -15.84 12.59 -3.53
N ALA A 287 -15.16 11.54 -4.02
CA ALA A 287 -15.10 10.25 -3.35
C ALA A 287 -14.30 10.30 -2.03
N LEU A 288 -13.32 11.21 -1.89
CA LEU A 288 -12.53 11.34 -0.66
C LEU A 288 -13.40 11.66 0.58
N PRO A 289 -14.21 12.75 0.61
CA PRO A 289 -15.10 13.00 1.75
C PRO A 289 -16.15 11.91 1.94
N CYS A 290 -16.61 11.23 0.87
CA CYS A 290 -17.57 10.14 0.96
C CYS A 290 -16.98 8.89 1.61
N LEU A 291 -15.73 8.54 1.29
CA LEU A 291 -15.01 7.44 1.94
C LEU A 291 -14.80 7.75 3.43
N ARG A 292 -14.39 8.97 3.79
CA ARG A 292 -14.29 9.37 5.21
C ARG A 292 -15.64 9.34 5.92
N ALA A 293 -16.71 9.74 5.24
CA ALA A 293 -18.06 9.65 5.78
C ALA A 293 -18.53 8.20 5.93
N LEU A 294 -18.11 7.31 5.04
CA LEU A 294 -18.39 5.89 5.11
C LEU A 294 -17.68 5.25 6.31
N PHE A 295 -16.41 5.58 6.55
CA PHE A 295 -15.69 5.14 7.73
C PHE A 295 -16.39 5.59 9.01
N GLU A 296 -16.72 6.87 9.11
CA GLU A 296 -17.43 7.38 10.29
C GLU A 296 -18.84 6.79 10.44
N PHE A 297 -19.56 6.55 9.34
CA PHE A 297 -20.83 5.86 9.38
C PHE A 297 -20.66 4.44 9.96
N ALA A 298 -19.68 3.68 9.46
CA ALA A 298 -19.40 2.35 9.94
C ALA A 298 -18.99 2.35 11.42
N GLU A 299 -18.19 3.33 11.85
CA GLU A 299 -17.82 3.49 13.26
C GLU A 299 -19.04 3.72 14.18
N LEU A 300 -19.99 4.56 13.74
CA LEU A 300 -21.22 4.86 14.47
C LEU A 300 -22.23 3.70 14.47
N ASN A 301 -22.13 2.76 13.52
CA ASN A 301 -23.07 1.66 13.33
C ASN A 301 -22.38 0.28 13.47
N ASP A 302 -21.38 0.18 14.34
CA ASP A 302 -20.68 -1.06 14.68
C ASP A 302 -20.14 -1.89 13.51
N GLY A 303 -19.62 -1.19 12.49
CA GLY A 303 -19.05 -1.78 11.28
C GLY A 303 -20.06 -2.00 10.16
N ALA A 304 -21.35 -1.68 10.36
CA ALA A 304 -22.37 -1.76 9.32
C ALA A 304 -22.21 -0.65 8.29
N LEU A 305 -22.37 -1.00 7.02
CA LEU A 305 -22.44 -0.05 5.91
C LEU A 305 -23.86 0.54 5.80
N PRO A 306 -24.04 1.75 5.22
CA PRO A 306 -25.36 2.33 4.98
C PRO A 306 -26.26 1.40 4.16
N ASP A 307 -27.46 1.13 4.67
CA ASP A 307 -28.49 0.43 3.89
C ASP A 307 -29.07 1.36 2.82
N LYS A 308 -28.97 0.93 1.57
CA LYS A 308 -29.42 1.66 0.38
C LYS A 308 -30.94 1.76 0.30
N SER A 309 -31.66 0.93 1.05
CA SER A 309 -33.12 0.96 1.16
C SER A 309 -33.62 1.78 2.35
N SER A 310 -32.75 2.09 3.31
CA SER A 310 -33.08 2.88 4.50
C SER A 310 -32.95 4.37 4.22
N ARG A 311 -34.08 5.08 4.23
CA ARG A 311 -34.10 6.56 4.12
C ARG A 311 -33.26 7.22 5.21
N GLN A 312 -33.29 6.67 6.43
CA GLN A 312 -32.54 7.19 7.57
C GLN A 312 -31.02 7.06 7.35
N ASP A 313 -30.56 5.94 6.81
CA ASP A 313 -29.14 5.69 6.55
C ASP A 313 -28.63 6.63 5.45
N ILE A 314 -29.42 6.79 4.38
CA ILE A 314 -29.11 7.71 3.28
C ILE A 314 -29.00 9.14 3.80
N GLU A 315 -29.99 9.63 4.55
CA GLU A 315 -29.98 10.99 5.12
C GLU A 315 -28.77 11.19 6.05
N SER A 316 -28.48 10.21 6.91
CA SER A 316 -27.34 10.27 7.82
C SER A 316 -26.01 10.29 7.06
N PHE A 317 -25.86 9.45 6.03
CA PHE A 317 -24.66 9.42 5.19
C PHE A 317 -24.44 10.72 4.41
N ILE A 318 -25.49 11.33 3.85
CA ILE A 318 -25.40 12.62 3.15
C ILE A 318 -24.94 13.72 4.11
N ARG A 319 -25.48 13.74 5.33
CA ARG A 319 -25.06 14.68 6.38
C ARG A 319 -23.58 14.49 6.74
N LEU A 320 -23.14 13.24 6.93
CA LEU A 320 -21.74 12.92 7.22
C LEU A 320 -20.81 13.36 6.07
N SER A 321 -21.19 13.07 4.83
CA SER A 321 -20.44 13.45 3.62
C SER A 321 -20.30 14.98 3.50
N THR A 322 -21.38 15.71 3.76
CA THR A 322 -21.38 17.19 3.77
C THR A 322 -20.43 17.72 4.84
N ARG A 323 -20.45 17.14 6.05
CA ARG A 323 -19.54 17.55 7.13
C ARG A 323 -18.08 17.24 6.80
N LYS A 324 -17.76 16.05 6.27
CA LYS A 324 -16.39 15.68 5.87
C LYS A 324 -15.88 16.56 4.72
N LYS A 325 -16.74 16.92 3.78
CA LYS A 325 -16.44 17.90 2.73
C LYS A 325 -16.08 19.27 3.32
N GLN A 326 -16.89 19.77 4.27
CA GLN A 326 -16.63 21.04 4.97
C GLN A 326 -15.30 21.00 5.74
N ALA A 327 -15.02 19.89 6.43
CA ALA A 327 -13.76 19.70 7.15
C ALA A 327 -12.52 19.73 6.23
N LEU A 328 -12.67 19.27 4.98
CA LEU A 328 -11.63 19.35 3.94
C LEU A 328 -11.57 20.71 3.24
N GLY A 329 -12.52 21.61 3.48
CA GLY A 329 -12.57 22.94 2.85
C GLY A 329 -12.88 22.92 1.35
N LEU A 330 -13.60 21.90 0.86
CA LEU A 330 -13.86 21.74 -0.58
C LEU A 330 -14.96 22.70 -1.07
N PRO A 331 -14.74 23.44 -2.19
CA PRO A 331 -15.62 24.52 -2.62
C PRO A 331 -16.83 24.06 -3.43
N GLN A 332 -16.80 22.85 -4.01
CA GLN A 332 -17.85 22.35 -4.90
C GLN A 332 -18.88 21.53 -4.12
N GLU A 333 -20.17 21.78 -4.36
CA GLU A 333 -21.24 20.90 -3.86
C GLU A 333 -21.19 19.52 -4.52
N MET A 334 -21.45 18.50 -3.72
CA MET A 334 -21.59 17.15 -4.23
C MET A 334 -22.96 17.03 -4.88
N THR A 335 -22.99 16.58 -6.13
CA THR A 335 -24.25 16.39 -6.85
C THR A 335 -25.02 15.20 -6.25
N SER A 336 -26.36 15.28 -6.31
CA SER A 336 -27.24 14.17 -5.92
C SER A 336 -26.90 12.89 -6.67
N ASP A 337 -26.61 12.99 -7.96
CA ASP A 337 -26.27 11.84 -8.81
C ASP A 337 -24.97 11.18 -8.37
N PHE A 338 -23.96 11.97 -8.00
CA PHE A 338 -22.70 11.43 -7.49
C PHE A 338 -22.92 10.66 -6.19
N LEU A 339 -23.64 11.27 -5.24
CA LEU A 339 -23.98 10.65 -3.95
C LEU A 339 -24.74 9.35 -4.13
N ARG A 340 -25.74 9.33 -5.02
CA ARG A 340 -26.52 8.14 -5.34
C ARG A 340 -25.65 7.03 -5.93
N ASN A 341 -24.82 7.36 -6.92
CA ASN A 341 -23.93 6.40 -7.56
C ASN A 341 -22.88 5.85 -6.57
N PHE A 342 -22.36 6.71 -5.68
CA PHE A 342 -21.46 6.28 -4.61
C PHE A 342 -22.15 5.29 -3.66
N LEU A 343 -23.32 5.65 -3.12
CA LEU A 343 -24.10 4.80 -2.22
C LEU A 343 -24.49 3.46 -2.87
N GLN A 344 -24.87 3.47 -4.15
CA GLN A 344 -25.15 2.24 -4.90
C GLN A 344 -23.93 1.31 -5.00
N GLY A 345 -22.72 1.87 -5.05
CA GLY A 345 -21.46 1.12 -5.07
C GLY A 345 -21.00 0.61 -3.70
N VAL A 346 -21.49 1.18 -2.59
CA VAL A 346 -21.04 0.79 -1.24
C VAL A 346 -21.21 -0.72 -1.01
N GLY A 347 -20.13 -1.36 -0.54
CA GLY A 347 -20.07 -2.80 -0.28
C GLY A 347 -20.02 -3.71 -1.52
N THR A 348 -20.13 -3.15 -2.72
CA THR A 348 -20.13 -3.91 -3.97
C THR A 348 -18.71 -4.07 -4.52
N GLU A 349 -18.37 -5.28 -4.94
CA GLU A 349 -17.10 -5.57 -5.60
C GLU A 349 -17.25 -5.57 -7.12
N VAL A 350 -16.38 -4.83 -7.80
CA VAL A 350 -16.33 -4.80 -9.27
C VAL A 350 -14.95 -5.30 -9.70
N SER A 351 -14.92 -6.38 -10.50
CA SER A 351 -13.67 -7.05 -10.88
C SER A 351 -12.65 -6.10 -11.55
N PRO A 352 -13.02 -5.26 -12.55
CA PRO A 352 -12.10 -4.27 -13.10
C PRO A 352 -11.48 -3.31 -12.08
N VAL A 353 -12.27 -2.84 -11.10
CA VAL A 353 -11.80 -1.94 -10.05
C VAL A 353 -10.86 -2.66 -9.09
N SER A 354 -11.20 -3.90 -8.74
CA SER A 354 -10.37 -4.78 -7.92
C SER A 354 -9.01 -5.05 -8.59
N ALA A 355 -9.00 -5.27 -9.91
CA ALA A 355 -7.78 -5.50 -10.68
C ALA A 355 -6.87 -4.25 -10.72
N ILE A 356 -7.44 -3.07 -10.94
CA ILE A 356 -6.68 -1.80 -10.96
C ILE A 356 -6.10 -1.51 -9.58
N LEU A 357 -6.93 -1.51 -8.54
CA LEU A 357 -6.48 -1.21 -7.17
C LEU A 357 -5.56 -2.30 -6.62
N GLY A 358 -5.88 -3.58 -6.84
CA GLY A 358 -5.07 -4.70 -6.38
C GLY A 358 -3.70 -4.76 -7.07
N GLY A 359 -3.64 -4.43 -8.36
CA GLY A 359 -2.37 -4.27 -9.08
C GLY A 359 -1.54 -3.11 -8.54
N GLN A 360 -2.16 -1.93 -8.34
CA GLN A 360 -1.46 -0.75 -7.81
C GLN A 360 -0.95 -0.99 -6.39
N LEU A 361 -1.77 -1.59 -5.52
CA LEU A 361 -1.41 -1.93 -4.14
C LEU A 361 -0.28 -2.95 -4.10
N ALA A 362 -0.37 -4.05 -4.87
CA ALA A 362 0.69 -5.04 -4.91
C ALA A 362 2.01 -4.46 -5.46
N GLN A 363 1.95 -3.59 -6.46
CA GLN A 363 3.13 -2.90 -6.97
C GLN A 363 3.78 -2.01 -5.91
N ASP A 364 3.00 -1.27 -5.13
CA ASP A 364 3.52 -0.44 -4.04
C ASP A 364 4.17 -1.30 -2.94
N VAL A 365 3.54 -2.42 -2.57
CA VAL A 365 4.10 -3.41 -1.63
C VAL A 365 5.45 -3.94 -2.14
N ILE A 366 5.53 -4.33 -3.42
CA ILE A 366 6.78 -4.83 -4.04
C ILE A 366 7.86 -3.75 -4.05
N ASN A 367 7.50 -2.51 -4.37
CA ASN A 367 8.40 -1.36 -4.37
C ASN A 367 8.98 -1.10 -2.97
N VAL A 368 8.13 -1.15 -1.93
CA VAL A 368 8.54 -1.00 -0.53
C VAL A 368 9.47 -2.13 -0.09
N LEU A 369 9.17 -3.38 -0.45
CA LEU A 369 10.07 -4.51 -0.18
C LEU A 369 11.42 -4.36 -0.88
N GLY A 370 11.42 -3.87 -2.12
CA GLY A 370 12.63 -3.58 -2.88
C GLY A 370 13.44 -2.40 -2.33
N GLY A 371 12.77 -1.44 -1.69
CA GLY A 371 13.33 -0.11 -1.37
C GLY A 371 13.54 0.74 -2.62
N THR A 372 12.67 0.55 -3.62
CA THR A 372 12.77 1.16 -4.95
C THR A 372 11.54 2.03 -5.20
N GLN A 373 11.72 3.17 -5.86
CA GLN A 373 10.65 4.12 -6.19
C GLN A 373 9.99 4.80 -4.98
N GLN A 374 9.25 5.86 -5.26
CA GLN A 374 8.49 6.56 -4.24
C GLN A 374 7.20 5.78 -3.92
N PRO A 375 6.95 5.43 -2.65
CA PRO A 375 5.71 4.78 -2.23
C PRO A 375 4.51 5.73 -2.24
N ILE A 376 3.29 5.16 -2.17
CA ILE A 376 2.06 5.92 -1.96
C ILE A 376 2.14 6.72 -0.65
N GLN A 377 1.76 8.01 -0.69
CA GLN A 377 1.82 8.91 0.47
C GLN A 377 0.57 9.80 0.61
N ASN A 378 -0.37 9.47 1.49
CA ASN A 378 -0.61 8.17 2.11
C ASN A 378 -2.00 7.63 1.75
N MET A 379 -2.83 8.42 1.08
CA MET A 379 -4.20 8.05 0.72
C MET A 379 -4.41 8.23 -0.78
N LEU A 380 -4.46 7.13 -1.50
CA LEU A 380 -4.92 7.08 -2.89
C LEU A 380 -6.44 6.88 -2.90
N VAL A 381 -7.14 7.64 -3.73
CA VAL A 381 -8.58 7.46 -3.99
C VAL A 381 -8.78 7.19 -5.46
N TYR A 382 -9.41 6.08 -5.79
CA TYR A 382 -9.73 5.70 -7.16
C TYR A 382 -11.18 6.06 -7.49
N ASP A 383 -11.37 6.68 -8.64
CA ASP A 383 -12.67 6.98 -9.26
C ASP A 383 -12.72 6.36 -10.66
N GLY A 384 -13.38 5.22 -10.77
CA GLY A 384 -13.53 4.47 -12.01
C GLY A 384 -14.47 5.10 -13.02
N ASN A 385 -15.25 6.13 -12.66
CA ASN A 385 -16.02 6.88 -13.65
C ASN A 385 -15.12 7.86 -14.42
N LYS A 386 -14.07 8.35 -13.76
CA LYS A 386 -13.05 9.24 -14.36
C LYS A 386 -11.78 8.51 -14.79
N MET A 387 -11.60 7.27 -14.33
CA MET A 387 -10.37 6.49 -14.48
C MET A 387 -9.16 7.21 -13.86
N GLU A 388 -9.36 7.85 -12.70
CA GLU A 388 -8.34 8.63 -12.00
C GLU A 388 -8.04 8.03 -10.62
N ALA A 389 -6.78 8.13 -10.19
CA ALA A 389 -6.29 7.63 -8.90
C ALA A 389 -5.44 8.68 -8.16
N PRO A 390 -5.98 9.88 -7.84
CA PRO A 390 -5.22 10.91 -7.13
C PRO A 390 -4.75 10.43 -5.75
N VAL A 391 -3.52 10.82 -5.40
CA VAL A 391 -2.91 10.59 -4.09
C VAL A 391 -2.94 11.86 -3.26
N TYR A 392 -3.38 11.73 -2.01
CA TYR A 392 -3.49 12.79 -1.02
C TYR A 392 -2.58 12.47 0.17
N SER A 393 -1.64 13.37 0.46
CA SER A 393 -0.77 13.28 1.64
C SER A 393 -1.50 13.86 2.85
N LEU A 394 -2.20 13.00 3.57
CA LEU A 394 -3.11 13.35 4.66
C LEU A 394 -2.43 13.07 6.00
N HIS A 395 -1.80 14.10 6.56
CA HIS A 395 -1.19 14.01 7.89
C HIS A 395 -1.69 15.14 8.81
N PRO A 396 -1.85 14.87 10.11
CA PRO A 396 -2.28 15.88 11.07
C PRO A 396 -1.32 17.06 11.16
N GLU A 397 -1.84 18.20 11.58
CA GLU A 397 -1.08 19.42 11.87
C GLU A 397 -0.97 19.65 13.38
N GLY A 398 -0.12 20.59 13.79
CA GLY A 398 0.10 20.89 15.21
C GLY A 398 1.08 19.95 15.89
N GLU A 399 1.00 19.83 17.22
CA GLU A 399 1.94 19.04 18.03
C GLU A 399 1.84 17.54 17.74
N LEU A 400 0.63 16.99 17.69
CA LEU A 400 0.39 15.58 17.34
C LEU A 400 1.00 15.20 15.97
N GLY A 401 0.91 16.09 14.99
CA GLY A 401 1.53 15.88 13.69
C GLY A 401 3.05 15.98 13.71
N LYS A 402 3.62 16.86 14.54
CA LYS A 402 5.06 16.93 14.72
C LYS A 402 5.59 15.62 15.29
N ASP A 403 5.00 15.11 16.37
CA ASP A 403 5.50 13.90 17.05
C ASP A 403 5.52 12.68 16.12
N LEU A 404 4.52 12.54 15.25
CA LEU A 404 4.49 11.48 14.23
C LEU A 404 5.42 11.71 13.04
N LEU A 405 5.66 12.97 12.68
CA LEU A 405 6.47 13.37 11.53
C LEU A 405 7.84 13.90 11.95
N THR A 406 8.38 13.39 13.06
CA THR A 406 9.76 13.63 13.45
C THR A 406 10.57 12.39 13.16
N TRP A 407 11.65 12.56 12.40
CA TRP A 407 12.69 11.55 12.30
C TRP A 407 13.29 11.36 13.70
N ALA A 408 13.06 10.22 14.33
CA ALA A 408 13.71 9.87 15.59
C ALA A 408 15.20 9.64 15.31
N ASN A 409 16.07 10.60 15.65
CA ASN A 409 17.51 10.52 15.41
C ASN A 409 18.23 9.44 16.26
N ASN A 410 17.47 8.49 16.82
CA ASN A 410 17.97 7.44 17.70
C ASN A 410 18.31 6.18 16.90
N GLY A 411 19.48 6.19 16.26
CA GLY A 411 20.23 4.93 16.08
C GLY A 411 20.60 4.51 14.67
N ILE A 412 20.33 5.29 13.63
CA ILE A 412 20.97 5.05 12.33
C ILE A 412 22.02 6.14 12.12
N PRO A 413 23.33 5.85 12.34
CA PRO A 413 24.37 6.73 11.83
C PRO A 413 24.08 6.98 10.36
N VAL A 414 24.18 8.22 9.90
CA VAL A 414 24.02 8.55 8.46
C VAL A 414 24.89 7.62 7.61
N GLU A 415 26.02 7.16 8.15
CA GLU A 415 26.89 6.13 7.58
C GLU A 415 26.26 4.74 7.45
N ALA A 416 25.34 4.31 8.32
CA ALA A 416 24.64 3.02 8.22
C ALA A 416 23.48 3.07 7.20
N ALA A 417 22.74 4.17 7.11
CA ALA A 417 21.77 4.40 6.04
C ALA A 417 22.47 4.50 4.68
N VAL A 418 23.63 5.18 4.65
CA VAL A 418 24.47 5.25 3.45
C VAL A 418 25.11 3.89 3.15
N ALA A 419 25.62 3.13 4.13
CA ALA A 419 26.23 1.79 3.92
C ALA A 419 25.22 0.74 3.46
N ALA A 420 23.98 0.78 3.96
CA ALA A 420 22.88 -0.04 3.46
C ALA A 420 22.59 0.24 1.97
N VAL A 421 22.95 1.43 1.47
CA VAL A 421 22.72 1.91 0.10
C VAL A 421 23.99 1.86 -0.78
N THR A 422 25.19 2.13 -0.27
CA THR A 422 26.48 2.16 -1.02
C THR A 422 27.08 0.77 -1.26
N ALA A 423 26.60 -0.26 -0.56
CA ALA A 423 26.86 -1.66 -0.93
C ALA A 423 26.21 -2.06 -2.29
N ASN A 424 25.65 -1.11 -3.05
CA ASN A 424 25.12 -1.26 -4.42
C ASN A 424 26.11 -0.86 -5.53
N GLY A 425 27.42 -0.88 -5.29
CA GLY A 425 28.41 -0.96 -6.38
C GLY A 425 28.98 0.38 -6.88
N GLY A 426 29.50 1.21 -5.97
CA GLY A 426 30.40 2.31 -6.32
C GLY A 426 31.77 2.11 -5.67
N SER A 427 32.84 2.04 -6.46
CA SER A 427 34.21 2.13 -5.94
C SER A 427 34.37 3.45 -5.19
N ALA A 428 34.87 3.38 -3.95
CA ALA A 428 35.02 4.52 -3.07
C ALA A 428 35.86 5.62 -3.74
N SER A 429 35.33 6.83 -3.80
CA SER A 429 36.12 8.05 -4.01
C SER A 429 35.53 9.17 -3.16
N SER A 430 36.34 9.56 -2.17
CA SER A 430 36.27 10.74 -1.30
C SER A 430 34.88 11.27 -0.93
N VAL A 431 34.38 10.82 0.22
CA VAL A 431 33.34 11.51 0.98
C VAL A 431 33.98 12.74 1.62
N VAL A 432 33.43 13.93 1.37
CA VAL A 432 33.77 15.13 2.13
C VAL A 432 32.64 15.37 3.14
N VAL A 433 32.90 15.08 4.41
CA VAL A 433 32.01 15.41 5.54
C VAL A 433 32.58 16.66 6.24
N PRO A 434 31.84 17.77 6.37
CA PRO A 434 32.24 18.83 7.29
C PRO A 434 31.89 18.39 8.72
N VAL A 435 32.92 18.22 9.55
CA VAL A 435 32.79 17.93 10.98
C VAL A 435 32.30 19.21 11.70
N SER A 436 31.13 19.15 12.34
CA SER A 436 30.73 20.13 13.34
C SER A 436 30.94 19.54 14.73
N VAL A 437 31.84 20.18 15.48
CA VAL A 437 32.21 19.85 16.86
C VAL A 437 31.30 20.61 17.83
N SER A 438 30.62 19.89 18.71
CA SER A 438 30.21 20.34 20.05
C SER A 438 29.75 19.10 20.81
N GLY A 439 30.08 18.83 22.07
CA GLY A 439 30.57 19.66 23.16
C GLY A 439 29.88 19.12 24.41
N THR A 440 30.64 18.48 25.30
CA THR A 440 30.19 17.79 26.52
C THR A 440 29.56 18.73 27.56
N SER A 441 28.53 18.25 28.26
CA SER A 441 28.12 18.50 29.67
C SER A 441 26.59 18.35 29.75
N GLY A 442 25.93 17.85 30.80
CA GLY A 442 26.29 17.38 32.13
C GLY A 442 24.94 17.10 32.82
N VAL A 443 24.82 15.97 33.50
CA VAL A 443 23.64 15.56 34.28
C VAL A 443 23.47 16.48 35.50
N PRO A 444 22.23 16.75 35.95
CA PRO A 444 21.94 16.51 37.37
C PRO A 444 20.55 15.85 37.61
N PRO A 445 20.36 15.11 38.72
CA PRO A 445 19.06 14.61 39.19
C PRO A 445 18.56 15.41 40.42
N PRO A 446 17.55 14.96 41.20
CA PRO A 446 16.11 15.13 40.95
C PRO A 446 15.40 15.88 42.11
N ALA A 447 14.15 16.29 41.94
CA ALA A 447 13.26 16.61 43.07
C ALA A 447 11.79 16.32 42.70
N GLY A 448 11.14 15.50 43.53
CA GLY A 448 9.72 15.18 43.42
C GLY A 448 8.84 16.09 44.25
N SER A 449 7.55 16.11 43.92
CA SER A 449 6.46 16.17 44.90
C SER A 449 5.14 15.93 44.19
N ALA A 450 4.34 15.06 44.79
CA ALA A 450 2.98 14.72 44.40
C ALA A 450 2.03 15.93 44.48
N THR A 451 1.05 15.99 43.57
CA THR A 451 -0.32 16.41 43.89
C THR A 451 -1.30 15.85 42.87
N ARG A 452 -2.28 15.09 43.39
CA ARG A 452 -3.58 14.81 42.76
C ARG A 452 -4.31 16.13 42.55
N HIS A 453 -4.95 16.32 41.39
CA HIS A 453 -6.16 17.14 41.30
C HIS A 453 -7.10 16.62 40.22
N ASP A 454 -8.36 16.64 40.60
CA ASP A 454 -9.54 16.07 39.95
C ASP A 454 -9.85 16.66 38.57
N PHE A 455 -10.31 15.79 37.67
CA PHE A 455 -10.98 16.17 36.43
C PHE A 455 -12.42 16.61 36.76
N GLN A 456 -12.71 17.91 36.64
CA GLN A 456 -14.07 18.41 36.47
C GLN A 456 -14.32 18.83 35.02
N ALA A 457 -15.45 18.37 34.53
CA ALA A 457 -16.02 18.66 33.23
C ALA A 457 -16.54 20.10 33.13
N SER A 458 -16.78 20.50 31.88
CA SER A 458 -17.64 21.60 31.41
C SER A 458 -16.96 22.97 31.26
N GLN A 459 -16.74 23.40 30.02
CA GLN A 459 -17.16 24.75 29.61
C GLN A 459 -17.69 24.74 28.17
N VAL A 460 -18.94 25.19 28.10
CA VAL A 460 -19.76 25.50 26.93
C VAL A 460 -19.30 26.83 26.34
N LEU A 461 -19.24 26.93 25.01
CA LEU A 461 -19.15 28.22 24.30
C LEU A 461 -20.20 28.28 23.16
N PRO A 462 -20.63 29.49 22.76
CA PRO A 462 -22.02 29.78 22.48
C PRO A 462 -22.44 29.66 21.01
N ALA A 463 -23.76 29.49 20.84
CA ALA A 463 -24.47 29.51 19.57
C ALA A 463 -24.35 30.86 18.84
N VAL A 464 -24.13 30.82 17.53
CA VAL A 464 -24.29 31.97 16.63
C VAL A 464 -25.18 31.55 15.45
N GLY A 465 -26.37 32.18 15.42
CA GLY A 465 -27.00 32.75 14.23
C GLY A 465 -27.42 31.81 13.09
N GLY A 466 -28.72 31.50 13.04
CA GLY A 466 -29.35 30.82 11.92
C GLY A 466 -29.29 31.61 10.61
N GLY A 467 -28.84 30.94 9.55
CA GLY A 467 -29.08 31.28 8.16
C GLY A 467 -29.94 30.19 7.52
N GLN A 468 -30.96 30.59 6.75
CA GLN A 468 -31.92 29.68 6.12
C GLN A 468 -31.27 28.61 5.22
N PRO A 469 -31.84 27.40 5.13
CA PRO A 469 -31.40 26.41 4.16
C PRO A 469 -31.83 26.83 2.75
N GLY A 470 -30.88 26.77 1.80
CA GLY A 470 -31.14 26.84 0.37
C GLY A 470 -31.99 25.65 -0.12
N PRO A 471 -32.46 25.68 -1.38
CA PRO A 471 -33.50 24.79 -1.86
C PRO A 471 -33.10 23.32 -1.71
N GLY A 472 -34.00 22.55 -1.11
CA GLY A 472 -33.81 21.14 -0.79
C GLY A 472 -33.54 20.30 -2.03
N LEU A 473 -32.57 19.40 -1.91
CA LEU A 473 -32.42 18.27 -2.81
C LEU A 473 -33.70 17.43 -2.69
N GLU A 474 -34.46 17.28 -3.77
CA GLU A 474 -35.67 16.45 -3.80
C GLU A 474 -35.32 15.00 -3.50
N LEU A 475 -35.50 14.63 -2.22
CA LEU A 475 -35.20 13.32 -1.65
C LEU A 475 -36.01 12.20 -2.32
N ASP A 476 -37.17 12.53 -2.88
CA ASP A 476 -38.09 11.57 -3.50
C ASP A 476 -37.53 10.99 -4.82
N SER A 477 -36.68 11.73 -5.53
CA SER A 477 -36.00 11.23 -6.75
C SER A 477 -34.95 10.14 -6.46
N MET A 478 -34.44 10.06 -5.23
CA MET A 478 -33.43 9.09 -4.82
C MET A 478 -34.04 7.73 -4.45
N ILE A 479 -35.29 7.69 -3.98
CA ILE A 479 -35.97 6.50 -3.45
C ILE A 479 -36.65 5.68 -4.56
N ASP A 480 -37.22 6.32 -5.58
CA ASP A 480 -38.15 5.66 -6.53
C ASP A 480 -37.51 4.68 -7.54
N ALA A 481 -36.18 4.57 -7.64
CA ALA A 481 -35.54 3.59 -8.54
C ALA A 481 -35.19 2.26 -7.85
N GLY A 482 -35.21 2.19 -6.51
CA GLY A 482 -34.87 0.96 -5.77
C GLY A 482 -36.01 -0.07 -5.69
N ALA A 483 -37.25 0.36 -5.96
CA ALA A 483 -38.43 -0.50 -5.83
C ALA A 483 -38.83 -1.21 -7.13
N ASN A 484 -38.39 -0.73 -8.31
CA ASN A 484 -38.87 -1.24 -9.60
C ASN A 484 -38.05 -2.41 -10.18
N ASP A 485 -36.84 -2.69 -9.68
CA ASP A 485 -36.02 -3.81 -10.18
C ASP A 485 -36.31 -5.16 -9.49
N ALA A 486 -37.15 -5.18 -8.45
CA ALA A 486 -37.51 -6.41 -7.73
C ALA A 486 -38.68 -7.20 -8.37
N ALA A 487 -39.30 -6.70 -9.46
CA ALA A 487 -40.52 -7.29 -10.02
C ALA A 487 -40.39 -7.85 -11.46
N ALA A 488 -39.20 -7.81 -12.07
CA ALA A 488 -39.02 -8.20 -13.47
C ALA A 488 -38.07 -9.40 -13.66
N THR A 489 -38.29 -10.49 -12.92
CA THR A 489 -37.73 -11.80 -13.29
C THR A 489 -38.75 -12.90 -13.00
N ASN A 490 -39.75 -13.01 -13.88
CA ASN A 490 -40.38 -14.28 -14.16
C ASN A 490 -41.00 -14.23 -15.56
N ASP A 491 -40.77 -15.31 -16.30
CA ASP A 491 -41.45 -15.70 -17.53
C ASP A 491 -40.80 -15.30 -18.87
N VAL A 492 -39.90 -16.16 -19.35
CA VAL A 492 -39.71 -16.39 -20.79
C VAL A 492 -39.68 -17.89 -21.07
N GLY A 493 -40.87 -18.49 -21.02
CA GLY A 493 -41.15 -19.77 -21.68
C GLY A 493 -41.57 -19.56 -23.15
N SER A 494 -40.76 -20.09 -24.07
CA SER A 494 -41.19 -20.73 -25.34
C SER A 494 -42.43 -20.17 -26.07
N SER A 495 -42.23 -19.55 -27.25
CA SER A 495 -42.93 -19.98 -28.48
C SER A 495 -42.41 -19.34 -29.77
N ARG A 496 -42.04 -20.21 -30.71
CA ARG A 496 -41.80 -19.97 -32.14
C ARG A 496 -42.98 -19.26 -32.81
N LYS A 497 -42.71 -18.30 -33.71
CA LYS A 497 -43.37 -18.27 -35.03
C LYS A 497 -42.60 -17.46 -36.08
N ARG A 498 -42.35 -18.13 -37.21
CA ARG A 498 -41.80 -17.64 -38.48
C ARG A 498 -42.69 -16.57 -39.13
N ARG A 499 -42.07 -15.60 -39.82
CA ARG A 499 -42.51 -14.96 -41.09
C ARG A 499 -41.36 -14.09 -41.60
N ARG A 500 -40.49 -14.58 -42.51
CA ARG A 500 -40.51 -14.46 -43.99
C ARG A 500 -40.73 -13.05 -44.55
N LEU A 501 -39.62 -12.51 -45.09
CA LEU A 501 -39.42 -11.84 -46.39
C LEU A 501 -40.33 -10.67 -46.75
N SER A 502 -39.75 -9.46 -46.72
CA SER A 502 -39.30 -8.71 -47.91
C SER A 502 -38.34 -7.62 -47.47
#